data_AF-A0A962E018-F1
#
_entry.id   AF-A0A962E018-F1
#
_cell.length_a   1.000
_cell.length_b   1.000
_cell.length_c   1.000
_cell.angle_alpha   90.00
_cell.angle_beta   90.00
_cell.angle_gamma   90.00
#
_symmetry.space_group_name_H-M   'P 1'
#
loop_
_entity.id
_entity.type
_entity.pdbx_description
1 polymer ?
#
loop_
_entity_poly.entity_id
_entity_poly.type
_entity_poly.pdbx_seq_one_letter_code
_entity_poly.pdbx_strand_id
1 'polypeptide(L)' 'MKIHQIYTDSRLRNFTYIIETSQLSAYVIDPWNDDLVNQVLNENQLNLIAVINTHEHWDHTQGNAA' A
#
# COMPACT_ATOMS: atom_id res chain seq x y z
N MET A 1 -13.84 -8.53 -1.38
CA MET A 1 -13.03 -7.58 -0.62
C MET A 1 -11.98 -8.38 0.14
N LYS A 2 -10.71 -8.13 -0.15
CA LYS A 2 -9.56 -8.82 0.46
C LYS A 2 -8.57 -7.76 0.94
N ILE A 3 -7.95 -7.98 2.10
CA ILE A 3 -6.93 -7.09 2.64
C ILE A 3 -5.59 -7.80 2.56
N HIS A 4 -4.65 -7.22 1.82
CA HIS A 4 -3.26 -7.66 1.79
C HIS A 4 -2.49 -6.83 2.81
N GLN A 5 -2.08 -7.45 3.92
CA GLN A 5 -1.23 -6.81 4.92
C GLN A 5 0.23 -7.05 4.56
N ILE A 6 1.00 -5.98 4.43
CA ILE A 6 2.42 -6.01 4.05
C ILE A 6 3.23 -5.55 5.25
N TYR A 7 4.01 -6.44 5.84
CA TYR A 7 5.04 -6.06 6.79
C TYR A 7 6.22 -5.45 6.03
N THR A 8 6.57 -4.21 6.35
CA THR A 8 7.53 -3.43 5.54
C THR A 8 8.99 -3.69 5.92
N ASP A 9 9.21 -4.51 6.95
CA ASP A 9 10.50 -4.71 7.63
C ASP A 9 11.23 -3.40 7.95
N SER A 10 10.46 -2.33 8.19
CA SER A 10 11.00 -1.03 8.54
C SER A 10 11.48 -1.00 9.99
N ARG A 11 12.36 -0.04 10.30
CA ARG A 11 12.82 0.18 11.69
C ARG A 11 11.67 0.47 12.66
N LEU A 12 10.58 1.06 12.17
CA LEU A 12 9.38 1.35 12.96
C LEU A 12 8.40 0.19 13.01
N ARG A 13 8.65 -0.88 12.22
CA ARG A 13 7.82 -2.08 12.08
C ARG A 13 6.43 -1.75 11.57
N ASN A 14 6.38 -0.88 10.55
CA ASN A 14 5.13 -0.44 9.95
C ASN A 14 4.48 -1.56 9.13
N PHE A 15 3.19 -1.39 8.92
CA PHE A 15 2.42 -2.16 7.96
C PHE A 15 1.85 -1.22 6.91
N THR A 16 1.92 -1.66 5.66
CA THR A 16 1.17 -1.07 4.55
C THR A 16 0.04 -2.03 4.21
N TYR A 17 -1.14 -1.50 3.85
CA TYR A 17 -2.29 -2.33 3.50
C TYR A 17 -2.73 -2.05 2.08
N ILE A 18 -3.11 -3.11 1.36
CA ILE A 18 -3.79 -3.01 0.08
C ILE A 18 -5.20 -3.58 0.24
N ILE A 19 -6.21 -2.73 0.03
CA ILE A 19 -7.62 -3.11 0.07
C ILE A 19 -8.05 -3.41 -1.35
N GLU A 20 -8.10 -4.70 -1.69
CA GLU A 20 -8.64 -5.18 -2.94
C GLU A 20 -10.16 -5.13 -2.93
N THR A 21 -10.71 -4.50 -3.96
CA THR A 21 -12.15 -4.29 -4.18
C THR A 21 -12.63 -5.07 -5.42
N SER A 22 -13.77 -4.70 -5.99
CA SER A 22 -14.25 -5.29 -7.24
C SER A 22 -13.38 -4.91 -8.44
N GLN A 23 -13.47 -5.67 -9.53
CA GLN A 23 -12.89 -5.30 -10.84
C GLN A 23 -11.37 -5.06 -10.79
N LEU A 24 -10.63 -5.92 -10.06
CA LEU A 24 -9.17 -5.84 -9.97
C LEU A 24 -8.68 -4.45 -9.56
N SER A 25 -9.37 -3.80 -8.63
CA SER A 25 -9.06 -2.44 -8.22
C SER A 25 -8.72 -2.37 -6.74
N ALA A 26 -7.82 -1.48 -6.34
CA ALA A 26 -7.30 -1.45 -5.00
C ALA A 26 -7.07 -0.03 -4.44
N TYR A 27 -7.22 0.09 -3.13
CA TYR A 27 -6.73 1.24 -2.36
C TYR A 27 -5.48 0.84 -1.60
N VAL A 28 -4.49 1.72 -1.53
CA VAL A 28 -3.28 1.52 -0.73
C VAL A 28 -3.34 2.43 0.49
N ILE A 29 -3.12 1.86 1.68
CA ILE A 29 -3.10 2.57 2.95
C ILE A 29 -1.67 2.65 3.45
N ASP A 30 -1.19 3.87 3.70
CA ASP A 30 0.12 4.17 4.30
C ASP A 30 1.30 3.46 3.61
N PRO A 31 1.61 3.76 2.33
CA PRO A 31 2.73 3.15 1.65
C PRO A 31 4.06 3.60 2.29
N TRP A 32 4.75 2.67 2.95
CA TRP A 32 6.10 2.89 3.44
C TRP A 32 7.14 2.80 2.32
N ASN A 33 6.96 1.87 1.39
CA ASN A 33 7.87 1.62 0.27
C ASN A 33 7.03 1.29 -0.96
N ASP A 34 7.24 2.06 -2.02
CA ASP A 34 6.54 1.98 -3.30
C ASP A 34 6.87 0.71 -4.07
N ASP A 35 8.13 0.25 -4.09
CA ASP A 35 8.53 -1.00 -4.73
C ASP A 35 7.73 -2.21 -4.19
N LEU A 36 7.58 -2.32 -2.87
CA LEU A 36 6.80 -3.38 -2.22
C LEU A 36 5.32 -3.31 -2.61
N VAL A 37 4.75 -2.10 -2.65
CA VAL A 37 3.35 -1.89 -3.05
C VAL A 37 3.15 -2.28 -4.51
N ASN A 38 4.01 -1.78 -5.40
CA ASN A 38 3.96 -2.05 -6.83
C ASN A 38 4.15 -3.54 -7.12
N GLN A 39 5.02 -4.24 -6.40
CA GLN A 39 5.17 -5.68 -6.51
C GLN A 39 3.85 -6.40 -6.21
N VAL A 40 3.22 -6.11 -5.07
CA VAL A 40 1.97 -6.79 -4.68
C VAL A 40 0.81 -6.44 -5.63
N LEU A 41 0.71 -5.19 -6.09
CA LEU A 41 -0.28 -4.80 -7.10
C LEU A 41 -0.08 -5.59 -8.40
N ASN A 42 1.15 -5.68 -8.90
CA ASN A 42 1.46 -6.41 -10.13
C ASN A 42 1.20 -7.92 -10.01
N GLU A 43 1.64 -8.55 -8.92
CA GLU A 43 1.44 -9.98 -8.66
C GLU A 43 -0.05 -10.37 -8.61
N ASN A 44 -0.90 -9.48 -8.10
CA ASN A 44 -2.34 -9.69 -7.98
C ASN A 44 -3.15 -9.06 -9.13
N GLN A 45 -2.48 -8.47 -10.13
CA GLN A 45 -3.10 -7.79 -11.27
C GLN A 45 -4.08 -6.67 -10.85
N LEU A 46 -3.75 -5.93 -9.80
CA LEU A 46 -4.61 -4.90 -9.21
C LEU A 46 -4.25 -3.51 -9.74
N ASN A 47 -5.28 -2.75 -10.12
CA ASN A 47 -5.19 -1.35 -10.51
C ASN A 47 -5.34 -0.46 -9.26
N LEU A 48 -4.38 0.43 -9.04
CA LEU A 48 -4.45 1.40 -7.96
C LEU A 48 -5.51 2.47 -8.27
N ILE A 49 -6.50 2.62 -7.38
CA ILE A 49 -7.50 3.70 -7.45
C ILE A 49 -6.97 4.95 -6.75
N ALA A 50 -6.49 4.79 -5.52
CA ALA A 50 -6.00 5.89 -4.70
C ALA A 50 -5.11 5.39 -3.56
N VAL A 51 -4.26 6.29 -3.08
CA VAL A 51 -3.52 6.16 -1.83
C VAL A 51 -4.27 6.92 -0.74
N ILE A 52 -4.39 6.32 0.44
CA ILE A 52 -5.01 6.92 1.63
C ILE A 52 -3.95 6.92 2.73
N ASN A 53 -3.56 8.10 3.18
CA ASN A 53 -2.67 8.24 4.33
C ASN A 53 -3.50 8.45 5.59
N THR A 54 -3.20 7.74 6.68
CA THR A 54 -3.90 7.87 7.96
C THR A 54 -3.61 9.22 8.61
N HIS A 55 -2.39 9.71 8.48
CA HIS A 55 -1.90 11.00 8.99
C HIS A 55 -0.60 11.41 8.28
N GLU A 56 -0.07 12.58 8.64
CA GLU A 56 0.99 13.29 7.93
C GLU A 56 2.43 12.85 8.27
N HIS A 57 2.61 11.90 9.19
CA HIS A 57 3.97 11.43 9.50
C HIS A 57 4.63 10.82 8.25
N TRP A 58 5.93 11.08 8.11
CA TRP A 58 6.69 10.74 6.91
C TRP A 58 6.67 9.24 6.63
N ASP A 59 6.63 8.41 7.65
CA ASP A 59 6.63 6.96 7.52
C ASP A 59 5.33 6.37 6.95
N HIS A 60 4.26 7.16 6.93
CA HIS A 60 2.97 6.83 6.33
C HIS A 60 2.80 7.41 4.92
N THR A 61 3.68 8.35 4.51
CA THR A 61 3.54 9.13 3.26
C THR A 61 4.73 9.01 2.33
N GLN A 62 5.88 8.48 2.78
CA GLN A 62 7.12 8.46 1.98
C GLN A 62 6.97 7.67 0.67
N GLY A 63 6.17 6.60 0.65
CA GLY A 63 5.92 5.80 -0.54
C GLY A 63 4.86 6.40 -1.47
N ASN A 64 4.38 7.62 -1.22
CA ASN A 64 3.43 8.30 -2.11
C ASN A 64 4.09 8.79 -3.41
N ALA A 65 5.40 9.01 -3.44
CA ALA A 65 6.12 9.65 -4.55
C ALA A 65 6.54 8.70 -5.68
N ALA A 66 5.84 7.56 -5.80
CA ALA A 66 6.08 6.47 -6.76
C ALA A 66 5.94 6.89 -8.23
#